data_AF-A0A9P3PY93-F1
#
_entry.id   AF-A0A9P3PY93-F1
#
_cell.length_a   1.000
_cell.length_b   1.000
_cell.length_c   1.000
_cell.angle_alpha   90.00
_cell.angle_beta   90.00
_cell.angle_gamma   90.00
#
_symmetry.space_group_name_H-M   'P 1'
#
loop_
_entity.id
_entity.type
_entity.pdbx_description
1 polymer ?
#
loop_
_entity_poly.entity_id
_entity_poly.type
_entity_poly.pdbx_seq_one_letter_code
_entity_poly.pdbx_strand_id
1 'polypeptide(L)'
;MSTSTASTDTSIPNQETIAKASKLEIFDGEGNKVAFGSLFESQKTIVVFVRHFFCGSCQAYVEGLASVPKEPLEKANVSITVIGCGEWEPIKSYAESTRFHGPIYADPSRALYHTLGMTVENLSGTPAGQERRSYLTKNPIVNAMQSIWRGPLKHPSLIGKQGNISQLGGEFVFGPGLQCTFASRMKHTEDHVEIADLLKNAGVEVA
;
A
#
# COMPACT_ATOMS: atom_id res chain seq x y z
N MET A 1 -25.81 -7.43 23.36
CA MET A 1 -24.84 -6.33 23.19
C MET A 1 -24.20 -6.52 21.83
N SER A 2 -24.58 -5.70 20.85
CA SER A 2 -24.15 -5.86 19.47
C SER A 2 -22.67 -5.51 19.37
N THR A 3 -21.85 -6.52 19.11
CA THR A 3 -20.43 -6.38 18.74
C THR A 3 -20.37 -5.66 17.40
N SER A 4 -20.10 -4.36 17.42
CA SER A 4 -19.76 -3.60 16.23
C SER A 4 -18.39 -4.06 15.75
N THR A 5 -18.38 -5.06 14.86
CA THR A 5 -17.23 -5.32 13.99
C THR A 5 -16.99 -4.04 13.22
N ALA A 6 -15.87 -3.36 13.46
CA ALA A 6 -15.53 -2.13 12.78
C ALA A 6 -15.25 -2.44 11.29
N SER A 7 -16.29 -2.54 10.47
CA SER A 7 -16.23 -2.81 9.03
C SER A 7 -15.30 -1.83 8.35
N THR A 8 -14.19 -2.32 7.78
CA THR A 8 -13.22 -1.54 6.99
C THR A 8 -13.98 -0.59 6.04
N ASP A 9 -13.48 0.64 5.82
CA ASP A 9 -14.13 1.49 4.82
C ASP A 9 -13.80 0.94 3.44
N THR A 10 -14.70 0.09 2.95
CA THR A 10 -14.61 -0.59 1.66
C THR A 10 -15.44 0.11 0.59
N SER A 11 -15.84 1.37 0.81
CA SER A 11 -16.61 2.12 -0.18
C SER A 11 -15.79 2.32 -1.46
N ILE A 12 -16.34 1.85 -2.59
CA ILE A 12 -15.73 2.05 -3.90
C ILE A 12 -15.79 3.55 -4.24
N PRO A 13 -14.65 4.18 -4.61
CA PRO A 13 -14.64 5.57 -5.06
C PRO A 13 -15.59 5.78 -6.25
N ASN A 14 -16.33 6.87 -6.25
CA ASN A 14 -17.21 7.19 -7.38
C ASN A 14 -16.40 7.60 -8.63
N GLN A 15 -17.07 7.68 -9.78
CA GLN A 15 -16.42 7.97 -11.07
C GLN A 15 -15.66 9.32 -11.07
N GLU A 16 -16.22 10.34 -10.40
CA GLU A 16 -15.58 11.65 -10.30
C GLU A 16 -14.28 11.56 -9.49
N THR A 17 -14.30 10.85 -8.36
CA THR A 17 -13.11 10.59 -7.54
C THR A 17 -12.05 9.84 -8.33
N ILE A 18 -12.42 8.79 -9.07
CA ILE A 18 -11.47 8.02 -9.90
C ILE A 18 -10.87 8.90 -10.99
N ALA A 19 -11.69 9.67 -11.71
CA ALA A 19 -11.25 10.56 -12.77
C ALA A 19 -10.39 11.74 -12.26
N LYS A 20 -10.61 12.18 -11.02
CA LYS A 20 -9.75 13.15 -10.35
C LYS A 20 -8.42 12.53 -9.95
N ALA A 21 -8.46 11.37 -9.28
CA ALA A 21 -7.27 10.64 -8.86
C ALA A 21 -6.37 10.28 -10.04
N SER A 22 -6.95 9.83 -11.16
CA SER A 22 -6.19 9.41 -12.34
C SER A 22 -5.34 10.51 -12.98
N LYS A 23 -5.67 11.79 -12.72
CA LYS A 23 -4.95 12.96 -13.23
C LYS A 23 -3.84 13.44 -12.30
N LEU A 24 -3.75 12.90 -11.08
CA LEU A 24 -2.71 13.29 -10.13
C LEU A 24 -1.36 12.72 -10.57
N GLU A 25 -0.30 13.49 -10.35
CA GLU A 25 1.08 13.08 -10.61
C GLU A 25 1.67 12.41 -9.37
N ILE A 26 2.33 11.28 -9.58
CA ILE A 26 3.16 10.57 -8.60
C ILE A 26 4.58 10.47 -9.15
N PHE A 27 5.54 10.09 -8.30
CA PHE A 27 6.96 10.02 -8.66
C PHE A 27 7.41 8.57 -8.73
N ASP A 28 8.13 8.20 -9.79
CA ASP A 28 8.80 6.90 -9.87
C ASP A 28 10.11 6.86 -9.06
N GLY A 29 10.82 5.73 -9.09
CA GLY A 29 12.09 5.55 -8.38
C GLY A 29 13.26 6.40 -8.87
N GLU A 30 13.09 7.16 -9.94
CA GLU A 30 14.08 8.10 -10.50
C GLU A 30 13.67 9.56 -10.30
N GLY A 31 12.49 9.81 -9.72
CA GLY A 31 11.93 11.15 -9.49
C GLY A 31 11.19 11.71 -10.70
N ASN A 32 10.91 10.90 -11.73
CA ASN A 32 10.08 11.34 -12.85
C ASN A 32 8.61 11.34 -12.45
N LYS A 33 7.86 12.29 -13.01
CA LYS A 33 6.41 12.40 -12.81
C LYS A 33 5.67 11.43 -13.71
N VAL A 34 4.73 10.70 -13.13
CA VAL A 34 3.85 9.74 -13.80
C VAL A 34 2.42 10.06 -13.43
N ALA A 35 1.50 10.08 -14.40
CA ALA A 35 0.08 10.22 -14.11
C ALA A 35 -0.45 8.92 -13.48
N PHE A 36 -1.11 9.01 -12.33
CA PHE A 36 -1.62 7.84 -11.61
C PHE A 36 -2.51 6.94 -12.49
N GLY A 37 -3.33 7.54 -13.35
CA GLY A 37 -4.22 6.81 -14.27
C GLY A 37 -3.50 5.88 -15.24
N SER A 38 -2.25 6.18 -15.60
CA SER A 38 -1.47 5.36 -16.53
C SER A 38 -1.16 3.97 -15.97
N LEU A 39 -1.18 3.80 -14.65
CA LEU A 39 -0.86 2.53 -13.99
C LEU A 39 -1.92 1.44 -14.22
N PHE A 40 -3.13 1.81 -14.63
CA PHE A 40 -4.27 0.88 -14.75
C PHE A 40 -5.12 1.16 -16.01
N GLU A 41 -4.57 1.89 -16.97
CA GLU A 41 -5.26 2.22 -18.21
C GLU A 41 -5.57 0.96 -19.03
N SER A 42 -4.58 0.11 -19.24
CA SER A 42 -4.66 -1.08 -20.11
C SER A 42 -4.89 -2.39 -19.37
N GLN A 43 -4.58 -2.43 -18.07
CA GLN A 43 -4.56 -3.65 -17.26
C GLN A 43 -5.20 -3.40 -15.91
N LYS A 44 -5.76 -4.44 -15.31
CA LYS A 44 -6.17 -4.40 -13.91
C LYS A 44 -4.94 -4.33 -13.02
N THR A 45 -4.95 -3.42 -12.06
CA THR A 45 -3.80 -3.18 -11.18
C THR A 45 -4.25 -3.16 -9.73
N ILE A 46 -3.67 -4.04 -8.93
CA ILE A 46 -3.69 -3.94 -7.47
C ILE A 46 -2.76 -2.80 -7.08
N VAL A 47 -3.30 -1.75 -6.48
CA VAL A 47 -2.53 -0.60 -5.98
C VAL A 47 -2.54 -0.64 -4.45
N VAL A 48 -1.36 -0.81 -3.85
CA VAL A 48 -1.15 -0.85 -2.41
C VAL A 48 -0.52 0.46 -1.95
N PHE A 49 -1.23 1.21 -1.13
CA PHE A 49 -0.73 2.42 -0.49
C PHE A 49 -0.12 2.05 0.86
N VAL A 50 1.20 2.19 1.00
CA VAL A 50 1.90 1.97 2.27
C VAL A 50 1.91 3.24 3.11
N ARG A 51 1.94 3.09 4.43
CA ARG A 51 1.92 4.22 5.37
C ARG A 51 3.10 5.17 5.18
N HIS A 52 4.31 4.63 5.16
CA HIS A 52 5.57 5.33 4.97
C HIS A 52 6.68 4.29 4.69
N PHE A 53 7.78 4.69 4.04
CA PHE A 53 8.83 3.74 3.59
C PHE A 53 9.58 3.05 4.74
N PHE A 54 9.58 3.63 5.94
CA PHE A 54 10.21 3.02 7.12
C PHE A 54 9.23 2.25 8.02
N CYS A 55 8.01 1.98 7.55
CA CYS A 55 7.04 1.24 8.35
C CYS A 55 7.32 -0.27 8.28
N GLY A 56 7.73 -0.89 9.39
CA GLY A 56 8.00 -2.34 9.43
C GLY A 56 6.79 -3.20 9.09
N SER A 57 5.59 -2.80 9.54
CA SER A 57 4.34 -3.50 9.20
C SER A 57 4.07 -3.46 7.69
N CYS A 58 4.30 -2.32 7.03
CA CYS A 58 4.19 -2.22 5.58
C CYS A 58 5.31 -2.99 4.88
N GLN A 59 6.54 -2.97 5.39
CA GLN A 59 7.64 -3.76 4.83
C GLN A 59 7.33 -5.27 4.88
N ALA A 60 6.80 -5.77 6.00
CA ALA A 60 6.36 -7.16 6.11
C ALA A 60 5.23 -7.50 5.13
N TYR A 61 4.28 -6.57 4.95
CA TYR A 61 3.21 -6.72 3.97
C TYR A 61 3.76 -6.81 2.54
N VAL A 62 4.66 -5.90 2.17
CA VAL A 62 5.30 -5.86 0.85
C VAL A 62 6.25 -7.04 0.62
N GLU A 63 6.92 -7.55 1.65
CA GLU A 63 7.66 -8.84 1.60
C GLU A 63 6.71 -10.01 1.29
N GLY A 64 5.48 -9.99 1.81
CA GLY A 64 4.43 -10.95 1.47
C GLY A 64 4.00 -10.82 0.00
N LEU A 65 3.77 -9.60 -0.49
CA LEU A 65 3.44 -9.33 -1.90
C LEU A 65 4.57 -9.80 -2.84
N ALA A 66 5.83 -9.62 -2.44
CA ALA A 66 6.99 -10.08 -3.18
C ALA A 66 7.07 -11.61 -3.31
N SER A 67 6.37 -12.34 -2.45
CA SER A 67 6.31 -13.80 -2.43
C SER A 67 5.16 -14.37 -3.25
N VAL A 68 4.28 -13.52 -3.80
CA VAL A 68 3.17 -13.95 -4.68
C VAL A 68 3.74 -14.51 -5.99
N PRO A 69 3.34 -15.71 -6.43
CA PRO A 69 3.77 -16.27 -7.71
C PRO A 69 3.33 -15.38 -8.88
N LYS A 70 4.20 -15.23 -9.89
CA LYS A 70 3.91 -14.42 -11.08
C LYS A 70 2.86 -15.04 -12.00
N GLU A 71 2.88 -16.36 -12.15
CA GLU A 71 2.03 -17.08 -13.11
C GLU A 71 0.52 -16.80 -12.91
N PRO A 72 -0.06 -16.87 -11.69
CA PRO A 72 -1.46 -16.49 -11.47
C PRO A 72 -1.79 -15.04 -11.85
N LEU A 73 -0.87 -14.11 -11.56
CA LEU A 73 -1.03 -12.69 -11.90
C LEU A 73 -1.04 -12.48 -13.41
N GLU A 74 -0.09 -13.11 -14.12
CA GLU A 74 0.01 -13.07 -15.57
C GLU A 74 -1.22 -13.69 -16.24
N LYS A 75 -1.66 -14.86 -15.77
CA LYS A 75 -2.88 -15.55 -16.27
C LYS A 75 -4.13 -14.70 -16.09
N ALA A 76 -4.24 -13.98 -14.98
CA ALA A 76 -5.36 -13.10 -14.69
C ALA A 76 -5.23 -11.71 -15.37
N ASN A 77 -4.11 -11.43 -16.04
CA ASN A 77 -3.77 -10.12 -16.57
C ASN A 77 -3.88 -9.02 -15.48
N VAL A 78 -3.25 -9.28 -14.32
CA VAL A 78 -3.23 -8.38 -13.15
C VAL A 78 -1.80 -8.00 -12.81
N SER A 79 -1.55 -6.73 -12.52
CA SER A 79 -0.28 -6.26 -11.95
C SER A 79 -0.45 -5.82 -10.48
N ILE A 80 0.67 -5.74 -9.74
CA ILE A 80 0.72 -5.20 -8.38
C ILE A 80 1.69 -4.02 -8.37
N THR A 81 1.24 -2.90 -7.81
CA THR A 81 2.04 -1.68 -7.63
C THR A 81 1.95 -1.19 -6.19
N VAL A 82 3.05 -0.63 -5.68
CA VAL A 82 3.12 -0.01 -4.34
C VAL A 82 3.25 1.52 -4.47
N ILE A 83 2.56 2.27 -3.63
CA ILE A 83 2.69 3.73 -3.52
C ILE A 83 2.99 4.10 -2.08
N GLY A 84 4.04 4.88 -1.83
CA GLY A 84 4.37 5.45 -0.52
C GLY A 84 4.05 6.95 -0.43
N CYS A 85 3.88 7.47 0.79
CA CYS A 85 3.61 8.90 1.02
C CYS A 85 4.86 9.75 1.29
N GLY A 86 6.05 9.14 1.19
CA GLY A 86 7.34 9.82 1.33
C GLY A 86 7.86 10.38 0.02
N GLU A 87 9.09 10.88 0.04
CA GLU A 87 9.81 11.26 -1.17
C GLU A 87 10.15 10.02 -2.02
N TRP A 88 10.62 10.23 -3.25
CA TRP A 88 10.92 9.12 -4.16
C TRP A 88 12.27 8.44 -3.85
N GLU A 89 13.24 9.13 -3.26
CA GLU A 89 14.60 8.60 -3.05
C GLU A 89 14.64 7.31 -2.20
N PRO A 90 13.78 7.10 -1.18
CA PRO A 90 13.70 5.83 -0.47
C PRO A 90 13.27 4.62 -1.30
N ILE A 91 12.61 4.81 -2.45
CA ILE A 91 12.00 3.72 -3.24
C ILE A 91 13.00 2.61 -3.53
N LYS A 92 14.21 2.95 -3.99
CA LYS A 92 15.24 1.94 -4.31
C LYS A 92 15.58 1.06 -3.11
N SER A 93 15.89 1.68 -1.97
CA SER A 93 16.20 0.95 -0.73
C SER A 93 15.00 0.16 -0.19
N TYR A 94 13.79 0.66 -0.40
CA TYR A 94 12.56 -0.01 -0.01
C TYR A 94 12.32 -1.28 -0.84
N ALA A 95 12.48 -1.20 -2.16
CA ALA A 95 12.41 -2.35 -3.06
C ALA A 95 13.45 -3.41 -2.69
N GLU A 96 14.71 -3.02 -2.47
CA GLU A 96 15.80 -3.92 -2.08
C GLU A 96 15.51 -4.62 -0.74
N SER A 97 15.08 -3.87 0.28
CA SER A 97 14.86 -4.41 1.62
C SER A 97 13.63 -5.33 1.72
N THR A 98 12.60 -5.06 0.92
CA THR A 98 11.37 -5.88 0.86
C THR A 98 11.46 -7.00 -0.18
N ARG A 99 12.46 -6.95 -1.07
CA ARG A 99 12.61 -7.84 -2.23
C ARG A 99 11.43 -7.77 -3.21
N PHE A 100 10.71 -6.66 -3.21
CA PHE A 100 9.62 -6.43 -4.16
C PHE A 100 10.18 -5.98 -5.49
N HIS A 101 9.83 -6.70 -6.57
CA HIS A 101 10.34 -6.46 -7.92
C HIS A 101 9.34 -5.76 -8.83
N GLY A 102 8.15 -5.43 -8.31
CA GLY A 102 7.14 -4.66 -9.04
C GLY A 102 7.36 -3.15 -8.95
N PRO A 103 6.55 -2.36 -9.67
CA PRO A 103 6.63 -0.89 -9.64
C PRO A 103 6.34 -0.32 -8.25
N ILE A 104 7.13 0.67 -7.85
CA ILE A 104 6.93 1.44 -6.62
C ILE A 104 6.97 2.93 -6.96
N TYR A 105 6.02 3.69 -6.43
CA TYR A 105 5.91 5.13 -6.62
C TYR A 105 5.79 5.88 -5.29
N ALA A 106 5.94 7.19 -5.36
CA ALA A 106 5.81 8.11 -4.24
C ALA A 106 4.75 9.19 -4.54
N ASP A 107 3.92 9.51 -3.55
CA ASP A 107 3.09 10.72 -3.52
C ASP A 107 3.43 11.54 -2.25
N PRO A 108 4.50 12.35 -2.29
CA PRO A 108 4.93 13.16 -1.14
C PRO A 108 3.87 14.18 -0.71
N SER A 109 3.04 14.62 -1.67
CA SER A 109 1.96 15.59 -1.43
C SER A 109 0.79 15.00 -0.64
N ARG A 110 0.63 13.67 -0.71
CA ARG A 110 -0.51 12.89 -0.20
C ARG A 110 -1.84 13.27 -0.84
N ALA A 111 -1.81 14.02 -1.94
CA ALA A 111 -3.02 14.42 -2.65
C ALA A 111 -3.79 13.22 -3.18
N LEU A 112 -3.10 12.16 -3.61
CA LEU A 112 -3.71 10.91 -4.06
C LEU A 112 -4.31 10.15 -2.88
N TYR A 113 -3.59 10.09 -1.75
CA TYR A 113 -4.11 9.49 -0.51
C TYR A 113 -5.43 10.14 -0.09
N HIS A 114 -5.44 11.47 0.02
CA HIS A 114 -6.62 12.21 0.43
C HIS A 114 -7.76 12.12 -0.58
N THR A 115 -7.45 12.20 -1.89
CA THR A 115 -8.46 12.07 -2.95
C THR A 115 -9.16 10.71 -2.90
N LEU A 116 -8.42 9.65 -2.58
CA LEU A 116 -8.98 8.30 -2.43
C LEU A 116 -9.60 8.04 -1.06
N GLY A 117 -9.69 9.04 -0.18
CA GLY A 117 -10.35 8.93 1.13
C GLY A 117 -9.48 8.37 2.25
N MET A 118 -8.17 8.21 2.04
CA MET A 118 -7.21 7.83 3.10
C MET A 118 -6.81 9.06 3.92
N THR A 119 -7.79 9.64 4.63
CA THR A 119 -7.64 10.89 5.40
C THR A 119 -7.38 10.68 6.89
N VAL A 120 -7.46 9.43 7.37
CA VAL A 120 -7.20 9.10 8.77
C VAL A 120 -5.69 9.13 9.02
N GLU A 121 -5.30 9.86 10.07
CA GLU A 121 -3.94 9.91 10.58
C GLU A 121 -3.91 9.47 12.04
N ASN A 122 -3.22 8.36 12.33
CA ASN A 122 -2.99 7.89 13.71
C ASN A 122 -1.81 6.92 13.80
N LEU A 123 -1.43 6.59 15.04
CA LEU A 123 -0.39 5.62 15.36
C LEU A 123 -0.92 4.38 16.09
N SER A 124 -2.24 4.19 16.06
CA SER A 124 -2.89 3.07 16.76
C SER A 124 -2.45 1.74 16.14
N GLY A 125 -2.13 0.76 16.98
CA GLY A 125 -1.91 -0.63 16.53
C GLY A 125 -3.23 -1.36 16.33
N THR A 126 -3.16 -2.68 16.13
CA THR A 126 -4.36 -3.53 16.15
C THR A 126 -5.13 -3.34 17.46
N PRO A 127 -6.44 -3.01 17.41
CA PRO A 127 -7.28 -2.86 18.59
C PRO A 127 -7.32 -4.13 19.45
N ALA A 128 -7.46 -3.96 20.77
CA ALA A 128 -7.64 -5.09 21.67
C ALA A 128 -8.88 -5.90 21.28
N GLY A 129 -8.73 -7.22 21.17
CA GLY A 129 -9.80 -8.14 20.79
C GLY A 129 -9.99 -8.32 19.27
N GLN A 130 -9.25 -7.58 18.43
CA GLN A 130 -9.17 -7.86 16.99
C GLN A 130 -8.00 -8.81 16.71
N GLU A 131 -8.21 -9.79 15.85
CA GLU A 131 -7.14 -10.68 15.38
C GLU A 131 -6.11 -9.89 14.58
N ARG A 132 -4.84 -10.17 14.83
CA ARG A 132 -3.74 -9.52 14.11
C ARG A 132 -3.58 -10.17 12.73
N ARG A 133 -3.34 -9.34 11.71
CA ARG A 133 -3.19 -9.80 10.33
C ARG A 133 -2.09 -10.83 10.16
N SER A 134 -2.27 -11.79 9.26
CA SER A 134 -1.37 -12.94 9.10
C SER A 134 0.05 -12.56 8.66
N TYR A 135 0.18 -11.46 7.89
CA TYR A 135 1.48 -10.95 7.44
C TYR A 135 2.34 -10.39 8.59
N LEU A 136 1.76 -10.12 9.76
CA LEU A 136 2.45 -9.62 10.95
C LEU A 136 3.06 -10.77 11.77
N THR A 137 3.91 -11.55 11.12
CA THR A 137 4.55 -12.76 11.67
C THR A 137 5.50 -12.47 12.84
N LYS A 138 6.00 -11.23 12.94
CA LYS A 138 6.95 -10.80 13.97
C LYS A 138 6.24 -10.09 15.12
N ASN A 139 6.77 -10.26 16.32
CA ASN A 139 6.35 -9.48 17.48
C ASN A 139 6.50 -7.96 17.21
N PRO A 140 5.56 -7.10 17.64
CA PRO A 140 5.62 -5.64 17.42
C PRO A 140 6.97 -5.00 17.78
N ILE A 141 7.60 -5.42 18.88
CA ILE A 141 8.89 -4.90 19.34
C ILE A 141 10.00 -5.22 18.33
N VAL A 142 10.04 -6.48 17.86
CA VAL A 142 11.01 -6.93 16.85
C VAL A 142 10.79 -6.18 15.54
N ASN A 143 9.54 -5.97 15.15
CA ASN A 143 9.18 -5.21 13.95
C ASN A 143 9.65 -3.74 14.05
N ALA A 144 9.45 -3.10 15.20
CA ALA A 144 9.91 -1.73 15.46
C ALA A 144 11.44 -1.62 15.40
N MET A 145 12.16 -2.55 16.05
CA MET A 145 13.63 -2.58 15.99
C MET A 145 14.14 -2.78 14.55
N GLN A 146 13.52 -3.69 13.80
CA GLN A 146 13.88 -3.91 12.39
C GLN A 146 13.58 -2.69 11.52
N SER A 147 12.50 -1.96 11.79
CA SER A 147 12.16 -0.71 11.10
C SER A 147 13.25 0.35 11.29
N ILE A 148 13.73 0.53 12.53
CA ILE A 148 14.80 1.48 12.86
C ILE A 148 16.11 1.07 12.19
N TRP A 149 16.44 -0.23 12.23
CA TRP A 149 17.65 -0.76 11.63
C TRP A 149 17.65 -0.62 10.10
N ARG A 150 16.57 -1.07 9.44
CA ARG A 150 16.44 -1.06 7.97
C ARG A 150 16.17 0.32 7.39
N GLY A 151 15.63 1.25 8.16
CA GLY A 151 15.41 2.63 7.75
C GLY A 151 16.53 3.55 8.22
N PRO A 152 16.33 4.36 9.27
CA PRO A 152 17.24 5.44 9.67
C PRO A 152 18.70 5.04 9.89
N LEU A 153 18.98 3.87 10.46
CA LEU A 153 20.37 3.47 10.76
C LEU A 153 21.15 3.05 9.51
N LYS A 154 20.54 2.31 8.59
CA LYS A 154 21.17 1.93 7.32
C LYS A 154 21.17 3.06 6.30
N HIS A 155 20.19 3.95 6.36
CA HIS A 155 19.99 5.02 5.38
C HIS A 155 19.80 6.38 6.05
N PRO A 156 20.83 6.92 6.72
CA PRO A 156 20.73 8.19 7.45
C PRO A 156 20.40 9.38 6.52
N SER A 157 20.82 9.34 5.25
CA SER A 157 20.49 10.35 4.24
C SER A 157 19.01 10.40 3.84
N LEU A 158 18.23 9.38 4.21
CA LEU A 158 16.80 9.28 3.93
C LEU A 158 15.93 9.66 5.14
N ILE A 159 16.53 10.06 6.26
CA ILE A 159 15.79 10.57 7.42
C ILE A 159 15.04 11.84 7.03
N GLY A 160 13.74 11.87 7.33
CA GLY A 160 12.83 12.95 6.93
C GLY A 160 12.15 12.71 5.57
N LYS A 161 12.66 11.79 4.75
CA LYS A 161 12.11 11.45 3.43
C LYS A 161 11.13 10.28 3.43
N GLN A 162 10.97 9.61 4.57
CA GLN A 162 10.16 8.40 4.67
C GLN A 162 8.66 8.62 4.45
N GLY A 163 8.17 9.85 4.63
CA GLY A 163 6.76 10.21 4.64
C GLY A 163 6.21 10.48 6.04
N ASN A 164 4.98 10.97 6.09
CA ASN A 164 4.28 11.26 7.36
C ASN A 164 4.02 9.95 8.13
N ILE A 165 4.56 9.84 9.35
CA ILE A 165 4.44 8.63 10.16
C ILE A 165 2.98 8.39 10.60
N SER A 166 2.14 9.42 10.76
CA SER A 166 0.73 9.23 11.12
C SER A 166 -0.14 8.78 9.94
N GLN A 167 0.32 8.94 8.69
CA GLN A 167 -0.47 8.56 7.50
C GLN A 167 -0.83 7.08 7.54
N LEU A 168 -2.09 6.79 7.24
CA LEU A 168 -2.56 5.43 7.00
C LEU A 168 -2.61 5.11 5.50
N GLY A 169 -2.51 3.82 5.18
CA GLY A 169 -2.54 3.31 3.82
C GLY A 169 -3.87 2.67 3.44
N GLY A 170 -3.83 1.80 2.44
CA GLY A 170 -4.98 1.08 1.94
C GLY A 170 -4.69 0.35 0.64
N GLU A 171 -5.69 -0.33 0.11
CA GLU A 171 -5.58 -1.14 -1.09
C GLU A 171 -6.76 -0.90 -2.02
N PHE A 172 -6.47 -0.86 -3.31
CA PHE A 172 -7.47 -0.68 -4.34
C PHE A 172 -7.19 -1.63 -5.51
N VAL A 173 -8.24 -2.07 -6.19
CA VAL A 173 -8.13 -2.77 -7.47
C VAL A 173 -8.72 -1.88 -8.55
N PHE A 174 -7.83 -1.24 -9.30
CA PHE A 174 -8.19 -0.35 -10.40
C PHE A 174 -8.12 -1.04 -11.75
N GLY A 175 -8.83 -0.48 -12.71
CA GLY A 175 -8.72 -0.80 -14.12
C GLY A 175 -9.30 -2.15 -14.58
N PRO A 176 -9.25 -2.41 -15.89
CA PRO A 176 -8.75 -1.48 -16.93
C PRO A 176 -9.62 -0.22 -17.08
N GLY A 177 -8.97 0.90 -17.41
CA GLY A 177 -9.61 2.21 -17.52
C GLY A 177 -10.00 2.81 -16.17
N LEU A 178 -10.86 3.84 -16.19
CA LEU A 178 -11.27 4.57 -14.99
C LEU A 178 -12.32 3.80 -14.16
N GLN A 179 -11.95 2.62 -13.68
CA GLN A 179 -12.79 1.72 -12.89
C GLN A 179 -12.07 1.30 -11.62
N CYS A 180 -12.84 1.07 -10.56
CA CYS A 180 -12.37 0.51 -9.29
C CYS A 180 -13.35 -0.58 -8.86
N THR A 181 -12.84 -1.77 -8.57
CA THR A 181 -13.66 -2.95 -8.22
C THR A 181 -13.48 -3.40 -6.77
N PHE A 182 -12.45 -2.90 -6.11
CA PHE A 182 -12.19 -3.14 -4.70
C PHE A 182 -11.53 -1.92 -4.08
N ALA A 183 -11.88 -1.61 -2.84
CA ALA A 183 -11.26 -0.59 -2.03
C ALA A 183 -11.21 -1.05 -0.58
N SER A 184 -10.13 -0.75 0.12
CA SER A 184 -9.97 -0.88 1.55
C SER A 184 -9.06 0.22 2.06
N ARG A 185 -9.46 0.87 3.15
CA ARG A 185 -8.69 1.93 3.81
C ARG A 185 -8.35 1.47 5.21
N MET A 186 -7.07 1.53 5.56
CA MET A 186 -6.59 1.16 6.88
C MET A 186 -7.20 2.07 7.95
N LYS A 187 -7.56 1.49 9.11
CA LYS A 187 -8.03 2.25 10.28
C LYS A 187 -6.98 2.43 11.36
N HIS A 188 -5.96 1.57 11.33
CA HIS A 188 -4.85 1.56 12.24
C HIS A 188 -3.58 1.12 11.50
N THR A 189 -2.43 1.22 12.16
CA THR A 189 -1.09 1.04 11.54
C THR A 189 -0.75 -0.38 11.08
N GLU A 190 -1.66 -1.33 11.32
CA GLU A 190 -1.50 -2.78 11.14
C GLU A 190 -2.71 -3.39 10.39
N ASP A 191 -3.44 -2.58 9.62
CA ASP A 191 -4.74 -2.92 9.02
C ASP A 191 -4.70 -3.10 7.49
N HIS A 192 -3.57 -3.54 6.92
CA HIS A 192 -3.59 -3.96 5.52
C HIS A 192 -4.52 -5.17 5.36
N VAL A 193 -5.17 -5.29 4.20
CA VAL A 193 -6.01 -6.45 3.87
C VAL A 193 -5.17 -7.72 3.81
N GLU A 194 -5.75 -8.89 4.08
CA GLU A 194 -5.01 -10.14 3.86
C GLU A 194 -4.66 -10.32 2.38
N ILE A 195 -3.42 -10.71 2.08
CA ILE A 195 -2.94 -10.80 0.69
C ILE A 195 -3.82 -11.75 -0.13
N ALA A 196 -4.23 -12.88 0.45
CA ALA A 196 -5.13 -13.83 -0.22
C ALA A 196 -6.48 -13.20 -0.58
N ASP A 197 -7.04 -12.39 0.32
CA ASP A 197 -8.30 -11.68 0.06
C ASP A 197 -8.11 -10.61 -1.02
N LEU A 198 -7.00 -9.88 -1.01
CA LEU A 198 -6.68 -8.89 -2.02
C LEU A 198 -6.56 -9.53 -3.42
N LEU A 199 -5.83 -10.64 -3.52
CA LEU A 199 -5.69 -11.41 -4.77
C LEU A 199 -7.03 -11.94 -5.27
N LYS A 200 -7.85 -12.49 -4.37
CA LYS A 200 -9.21 -12.96 -4.69
C LYS A 200 -10.07 -11.82 -5.24
N ASN A 201 -10.06 -10.65 -4.61
CA ASN A 201 -10.82 -9.48 -5.08
C ASN A 201 -10.31 -8.95 -6.43
N ALA A 202 -9.04 -9.16 -6.76
CA ALA A 202 -8.50 -8.86 -8.08
C ALA A 202 -8.86 -9.91 -9.15
N GLY A 203 -9.43 -11.05 -8.76
CA GLY A 203 -9.70 -12.19 -9.66
C GLY A 203 -8.46 -13.05 -9.93
N VAL A 204 -7.51 -13.08 -8.99
CA VAL A 204 -6.30 -13.90 -9.07
C VAL A 204 -6.52 -15.17 -8.24
N GLU A 205 -6.52 -16.32 -8.92
CA GLU A 205 -6.63 -17.63 -8.28
C GLU A 205 -5.24 -18.16 -7.95
N VAL A 206 -4.89 -18.14 -6.67
CA VAL A 206 -3.67 -18.79 -6.14
C VAL A 206 -4.03 -20.23 -5.78
N ALA A 207 -3.35 -21.19 -6.41
CA ALA A 207 -3.53 -22.63 -6.21
C ALA A 207 -2.99 -23.11 -4.87
#